data_AF-A0A7T3REG1-F1
#
_entry.id   AF-A0A7T3REG1-F1
#
_cell.length_a   1.000
_cell.length_b   1.000
_cell.length_c   1.000
_cell.angle_alpha   90.00
_cell.angle_beta   90.00
_cell.angle_gamma   90.00
#
_symmetry.space_group_name_H-M   'P 1'
#
loop_
_entity.id
_entity.type
_entity.pdbx_description
1 polymer ?
#
loop_
_entity_poly.entity_id
_entity_poly.type
_entity_poly.pdbx_seq_one_letter_code
_entity_poly.pdbx_strand_id
1 'polypeptide(L)' 'MNRPNFHSRFVKIHGLDEKAAYSVSMYCDDGTSRSLENYAGSTLRNCGLRIERIWGDFRSCALHIQKI' A
#
# COMPACT_ATOMS: atom_id res chain seq x y z
N MET A 1 -17.84 15.82 -10.79
CA MET A 1 -16.60 16.62 -10.85
C MET A 1 -16.24 17.35 -9.54
N ASN A 2 -16.78 16.97 -8.36
CA ASN A 2 -16.59 17.73 -7.11
C ASN A 2 -16.40 16.82 -5.88
N ARG A 3 -15.43 15.90 -5.94
CA ARG A 3 -15.06 15.10 -4.76
C ARG A 3 -13.65 15.52 -4.31
N PRO A 4 -13.51 16.30 -3.23
CA PRO A 4 -12.20 16.56 -2.63
C PRO A 4 -11.45 15.22 -2.46
N ASN A 5 -10.12 15.19 -2.68
CA ASN A 5 -9.26 13.98 -2.56
C ASN A 5 -9.44 12.87 -3.60
N PHE A 6 -9.75 13.18 -4.88
CA PHE A 6 -9.94 12.17 -5.93
C PHE A 6 -8.64 11.44 -6.37
N HIS A 7 -7.47 11.97 -6.06
CA HIS A 7 -6.21 11.39 -6.52
C HIS A 7 -5.85 10.11 -5.76
N SER A 8 -5.35 9.12 -6.52
CA SER A 8 -4.73 7.93 -5.92
C SER A 8 -3.42 8.31 -5.25
N ARG A 9 -3.11 7.66 -4.14
CA ARG A 9 -1.85 7.84 -3.42
C ARG A 9 -1.00 6.58 -3.56
N PHE A 10 0.29 6.77 -3.79
CA PHE A 10 1.27 5.70 -3.85
C PHE A 10 2.27 5.87 -2.71
N VAL A 11 2.47 4.81 -1.93
CA VAL A 11 3.44 4.77 -0.83
C VAL A 11 4.63 3.93 -1.28
N LYS A 12 5.80 4.56 -1.39
CA LYS A 12 7.06 3.88 -1.72
C LYS A 12 7.69 3.33 -0.44
N ILE A 13 8.14 2.08 -0.49
CA ILE A 13 8.65 1.38 0.67
C ILE A 13 10.16 1.19 0.53
N HIS A 14 10.91 1.85 1.41
CA HIS A 14 12.36 1.83 1.42
C HIS A 14 12.89 0.79 2.42
N GLY A 15 14.16 0.39 2.26
CA GLY A 15 14.82 -0.59 3.15
C GLY A 15 14.55 -2.06 2.82
N LEU A 16 13.80 -2.34 1.74
CA LEU A 16 13.58 -3.70 1.25
C LEU A 16 14.74 -4.17 0.36
N ASP A 17 14.96 -5.49 0.33
CA ASP A 17 15.84 -6.16 -0.61
C ASP A 17 15.19 -6.15 -2.00
N GLU A 18 15.80 -5.44 -2.96
CA GLU A 18 15.23 -5.22 -4.29
C GLU A 18 15.00 -6.51 -5.09
N LYS A 19 15.74 -7.58 -4.78
CA LYS A 19 15.69 -8.87 -5.49
C LYS A 19 14.75 -9.87 -4.84
N ALA A 20 14.27 -9.60 -3.63
CA ALA A 20 13.37 -10.48 -2.91
C ALA A 20 11.91 -10.29 -3.33
N ALA A 21 11.09 -11.32 -3.09
CA ALA A 21 9.65 -11.27 -3.21
C ALA A 21 9.01 -11.04 -1.84
N TYR A 22 7.87 -10.35 -1.83
CA TYR A 22 7.15 -9.99 -0.62
C TYR A 22 5.65 -10.25 -0.76
N SER A 23 5.02 -10.70 0.32
CA SER A 23 3.58 -10.58 0.53
C SER A 23 3.29 -9.29 1.29
N VAL A 24 2.19 -8.64 0.92
CA VAL A 24 1.75 -7.36 1.49
C VAL A 24 0.28 -7.47 1.84
N SER A 25 -0.04 -7.27 3.13
CA SER A 25 -1.41 -7.18 3.62
C SER A 25 -1.68 -5.76 4.13
N MET A 26 -2.78 -5.18 3.70
CA MET A 26 -3.23 -3.85 4.07
C MET A 26 -4.52 -3.94 4.88
N TYR A 27 -4.59 -3.20 5.99
CA TYR A 27 -5.74 -3.14 6.88
C TYR A 27 -6.08 -1.68 7.16
N CYS A 28 -7.26 -1.22 6.74
CA CYS A 28 -7.68 0.17 6.91
C CYS A 28 -8.73 0.30 8.02
N ASP A 29 -8.79 1.46 8.66
CA ASP A 29 -9.72 1.77 9.75
C ASP A 29 -11.20 1.94 9.31
N ASP A 30 -11.46 1.80 8.01
CA ASP A 30 -12.80 1.71 7.44
C ASP A 30 -13.29 0.25 7.31
N GLY A 31 -12.50 -0.73 7.76
CA GLY A 31 -12.78 -2.16 7.66
C GLY A 31 -12.32 -2.81 6.36
N THR A 32 -11.78 -2.03 5.41
CA THR A 32 -11.25 -2.56 4.16
C THR A 32 -9.93 -3.29 4.40
N SER A 33 -9.81 -4.49 3.85
CA SER A 33 -8.55 -5.25 3.85
C SER A 33 -8.21 -5.74 2.45
N ARG A 34 -6.92 -5.76 2.13
CA ARG A 34 -6.41 -6.26 0.84
C ARG A 34 -5.12 -7.01 1.07
N SER A 35 -5.00 -8.18 0.45
CA SER A 35 -3.77 -8.96 0.43
C SER A 35 -3.25 -9.06 -1.00
N LEU A 36 -1.94 -8.97 -1.13
CA LEU A 36 -1.21 -9.01 -2.39
C LEU A 36 0.03 -9.86 -2.20
N GLU A 37 0.31 -10.75 -3.15
CA GLU A 37 1.44 -11.67 -3.07
C GLU A 37 2.45 -11.40 -4.18
N ASN A 38 3.67 -11.90 -3.99
CA ASN A 38 4.74 -11.95 -5.00
C ASN A 38 5.16 -10.58 -5.56
N TYR A 39 5.14 -9.53 -4.74
CA TYR A 39 5.69 -8.23 -5.13
C TYR A 39 7.21 -8.24 -5.02
N ALA A 40 7.89 -7.89 -6.11
CA ALA A 40 9.32 -7.65 -6.07
C ALA A 40 9.64 -6.44 -5.17
N GLY A 41 10.71 -6.53 -4.37
CA GLY A 41 11.15 -5.42 -3.51
C GLY A 41 11.47 -4.15 -4.31
N SER A 42 12.02 -4.29 -5.52
CA SER A 42 12.25 -3.18 -6.45
C SER A 42 10.94 -2.48 -6.87
N THR A 43 9.84 -3.21 -7.05
CA THR A 43 8.52 -2.65 -7.36
C THR A 43 7.98 -1.84 -6.18
N LEU A 44 8.04 -2.39 -4.96
CA LEU A 44 7.58 -1.70 -3.75
C LEU A 44 8.39 -0.42 -3.46
N ARG A 45 9.68 -0.42 -3.81
CA ARG A 45 10.56 0.75 -3.66
C ARG A 45 10.33 1.82 -4.72
N ASN A 46 10.27 1.43 -5.99
CA ASN A 46 10.30 2.39 -7.11
C ASN A 46 8.91 2.86 -7.53
N CYS A 47 7.97 1.93 -7.64
CA CYS A 47 6.57 2.20 -8.03
C CYS A 47 5.70 2.49 -6.80
N GLY A 48 5.97 1.80 -5.68
CA GLY A 48 5.17 1.89 -4.47
C GLY A 48 3.89 1.08 -4.53
N LEU A 49 3.15 1.11 -3.43
CA LEU A 49 1.84 0.48 -3.28
C LEU A 49 0.75 1.54 -3.41
N ARG A 50 -0.26 1.26 -4.24
CA ARG A 50 -1.46 2.10 -4.32
C ARG A 50 -2.29 1.93 -3.05
N ILE A 51 -2.44 3.01 -2.30
CA ILE A 51 -3.40 3.08 -1.20
C ILE A 51 -4.70 3.60 -1.79
N GLU A 52 -5.74 2.76 -1.74
CA GLU A 52 -7.06 3.13 -2.20
C GLU A 52 -7.65 4.25 -1.35
N ARG A 53 -8.63 4.95 -1.91
CA ARG A 53 -9.19 6.14 -1.28
C ARG A 53 -9.96 5.76 -0.03
N ILE A 54 -9.42 6.11 1.12
CA ILE A 54 -10.13 6.09 2.39
C ILE A 54 -10.93 7.41 2.50
N TRP A 55 -12.22 7.32 2.80
CA TRP A 55 -13.10 8.47 2.96
C TRP A 55 -13.13 8.96 4.41
N GLY A 56 -13.19 10.28 4.58
CA GLY A 56 -13.17 10.96 5.88
C GLY A 56 -11.79 11.53 6.22
N ASP A 57 -11.75 12.43 7.20
CA ASP A 57 -10.51 12.99 7.72
C ASP A 57 -9.88 12.03 8.74
N PHE A 58 -8.55 12.16 8.94
CA PHE A 58 -7.78 11.39 9.92
C PHE A 58 -7.90 9.87 9.80
N ARG A 59 -7.86 9.37 8.56
CA ARG A 59 -7.89 7.93 8.25
C ARG A 59 -6.51 7.30 8.17
N SER A 60 -6.46 6.01 8.45
CA SER A 60 -5.24 5.23 8.57
C SER A 60 -5.38 3.83 7.95
N CYS A 61 -4.25 3.31 7.44
CA CYS A 61 -4.11 1.90 7.11
C CYS A 61 -2.76 1.39 7.64
N ALA A 62 -2.76 0.16 8.13
CA ALA A 62 -1.56 -0.59 8.47
C ALA A 62 -1.15 -1.48 7.29
N LEU A 63 0.15 -1.53 6.99
CA LEU A 63 0.74 -2.44 6.01
C LEU A 63 1.60 -3.47 6.75
N HIS A 64 1.30 -4.75 6.57
CA HIS A 64 2.14 -5.86 7.01
C HIS A 64 2.87 -6.44 5.80
N ILE A 65 4.20 -6.50 5.86
CA ILE A 65 5.06 -6.88 4.73
C ILE A 65 5.96 -8.02 5.18
N GLN A 66 5.92 -9.13 4.47
CA GLN A 66 6.70 -10.32 4.80
C GLN A 66 7.49 -10.78 3.56
N LYS A 67 8.78 -11.05 3.75
CA LYS A 67 9.64 -11.65 2.71
C LYS A 67 9.22 -13.11 2.51
N ILE A 68 9.05 -13.53 1.26
CA ILE A 68 8.73 -14.90 0.84
C ILE A 68 10.02 -15.62 0.44
#